data_AF-A0A939WX49-F1
#
_entry.id   AF-A0A939WX49-F1
#
_cell.length_a   1.000
_cell.length_b   1.000
_cell.length_c   1.000
_cell.angle_alpha   90.00
_cell.angle_beta   90.00
_cell.angle_gamma   90.00
#
_symmetry.space_group_name_H-M   'P 1'
#
loop_
_entity.id
_entity.type
_entity.pdbx_description
1 polymer ?
#
loop_
_entity_poly.entity_id
_entity_poly.type
_entity_poly.pdbx_seq_one_letter_code
_entity_poly.pdbx_strand_id
1 'polypeptide(L)'
;KENNFFVPGSYPRLTQDGKDGDEIEGHIENIRGGDTIGFKYFDFKDTKKITIITRGYCSGTFEVKTALDAPALAKIKVEFTNNWEKFSSPIDLSCGKAPLYLTYCGNDVAMLKGIILE
;
A
#
# COMPACT_ATOMS: atom_id res chain seq x y z
N LYS A 1 -16.90 -9.08 -30.10
CA LYS A 1 -15.86 -9.85 -29.40
C LYS A 1 -15.92 -9.42 -27.93
N GLU A 2 -16.52 -10.23 -27.07
CA GLU A 2 -16.42 -10.03 -25.63
C GLU A 2 -14.99 -10.36 -25.21
N ASN A 3 -14.28 -9.36 -24.70
CA ASN A 3 -12.97 -9.59 -24.10
C ASN A 3 -13.20 -10.01 -22.65
N ASN A 4 -13.41 -11.30 -22.42
CA ASN A 4 -13.43 -11.86 -21.07
C ASN A 4 -12.01 -11.90 -20.53
N PHE A 5 -11.57 -10.80 -19.91
CA PHE A 5 -10.34 -10.75 -19.14
C PHE A 5 -10.57 -11.46 -17.80
N PHE A 6 -10.14 -12.71 -17.69
CA PHE A 6 -10.05 -13.39 -16.40
C PHE A 6 -8.75 -12.96 -15.71
N VAL A 7 -8.86 -12.24 -14.60
CA VAL A 7 -7.74 -12.00 -13.69
C VAL A 7 -7.82 -13.06 -12.59
N PRO A 8 -6.82 -13.95 -12.45
CA PRO A 8 -6.81 -14.91 -11.36
C PRO A 8 -6.92 -14.19 -10.01
N GLY A 9 -7.68 -14.76 -9.07
CA GLY A 9 -7.93 -14.17 -7.74
C GLY A 9 -6.69 -14.06 -6.85
N SER A 10 -5.49 -14.31 -7.37
CA SER A 10 -4.20 -14.27 -6.67
C SER A 10 -3.42 -12.97 -6.86
N TYR A 11 -3.88 -12.05 -7.72
CA TYR A 11 -3.18 -10.79 -7.98
C TYR A 11 -3.82 -9.58 -7.27
N PRO A 12 -3.02 -8.56 -6.93
CA PRO A 12 -3.54 -7.28 -6.46
C PRO A 12 -4.50 -6.65 -7.46
N ARG A 13 -5.54 -5.98 -6.96
CA ARG A 13 -6.52 -5.27 -7.79
C ARG A 13 -7.08 -4.04 -7.09
N LEU A 14 -7.49 -3.05 -7.88
CA LEU A 14 -8.23 -1.88 -7.40
C LEU A 14 -9.71 -2.23 -7.33
N THR A 15 -10.35 -1.97 -6.19
CA THR A 15 -11.76 -2.30 -5.92
C THR A 15 -12.40 -1.29 -4.95
N GLN A 16 -13.68 -1.48 -4.61
CA GLN A 16 -14.39 -0.72 -3.56
C GLN A 16 -15.40 -1.60 -2.80
N ASP A 17 -15.76 -1.21 -1.56
CA ASP A 17 -16.73 -1.92 -0.71
C ASP A 17 -18.19 -1.50 -0.98
N GLY A 18 -18.55 -1.34 -2.24
CA GLY A 18 -19.81 -0.74 -2.66
C GLY A 18 -20.39 -1.47 -3.86
N LYS A 19 -21.66 -1.19 -4.15
CA LYS A 19 -22.32 -1.68 -5.36
C LYS A 19 -22.08 -0.73 -6.52
N ASP A 20 -22.48 -1.17 -7.71
CA ASP A 20 -22.44 -0.35 -8.91
C ASP A 20 -23.21 0.97 -8.70
N GLY A 21 -22.53 2.08 -8.97
CA GLY A 21 -23.06 3.44 -8.82
C GLY A 21 -22.78 4.10 -7.47
N ASP A 22 -22.19 3.41 -6.50
CA ASP A 22 -21.75 4.04 -5.25
C ASP A 22 -20.46 4.85 -5.47
N GLU A 23 -20.46 6.11 -5.04
CA GLU A 23 -19.28 7.00 -5.01
C GLU A 23 -18.57 6.87 -3.66
N ILE A 24 -17.76 5.82 -3.50
CA ILE A 24 -17.00 5.54 -2.28
C ILE A 24 -15.51 5.41 -2.55
N GLU A 25 -14.69 5.53 -1.50
CA GLU A 25 -13.24 5.36 -1.63
C GLU A 25 -12.89 3.92 -2.05
N GLY A 26 -12.10 3.83 -3.12
CA GLY A 26 -11.50 2.57 -3.55
C GLY A 26 -10.27 2.20 -2.73
N HIS A 27 -9.84 0.94 -2.83
CA HIS A 27 -8.63 0.43 -2.21
C HIS A 27 -7.98 -0.65 -3.08
N ILE A 28 -6.69 -0.90 -2.83
CA ILE A 28 -5.96 -2.03 -3.40
C ILE A 28 -6.17 -3.22 -2.48
N GLU A 29 -6.74 -4.30 -3.01
CA GLU A 29 -6.92 -5.56 -2.28
C GLU A 29 -6.00 -6.66 -2.81
N ASN A 30 -5.93 -7.76 -2.05
CA ASN A 30 -5.17 -8.97 -2.40
C ASN A 30 -3.66 -8.75 -2.54
N ILE A 31 -3.09 -7.88 -1.68
CA ILE A 31 -1.64 -7.64 -1.60
C ILE A 31 -1.00 -8.81 -0.84
N ARG A 32 -0.04 -9.49 -1.46
CA ARG A 32 0.64 -10.68 -0.92
C ARG A 32 2.14 -10.44 -0.77
N GLY A 33 2.81 -11.34 -0.07
CA GLY A 33 4.25 -11.28 0.14
C GLY A 33 5.02 -11.11 -1.18
N GLY A 34 5.80 -10.04 -1.29
CA GLY A 34 6.57 -9.68 -2.47
C GLY A 34 5.89 -8.68 -3.41
N ASP A 35 4.57 -8.48 -3.30
CA ASP A 35 3.88 -7.47 -4.10
C ASP A 35 4.39 -6.07 -3.76
N THR A 36 4.57 -5.26 -4.79
CA THR A 36 5.06 -3.88 -4.67
C THR A 36 4.09 -2.91 -5.33
N ILE A 37 3.61 -1.95 -4.54
CA ILE A 37 2.71 -0.88 -4.98
C ILE A 37 3.54 0.38 -5.19
N GLY A 38 3.54 0.89 -6.42
CA GLY A 38 4.34 2.05 -6.80
C GLY A 38 3.49 3.28 -7.11
N PHE A 39 3.89 4.41 -6.54
CA PHE A 39 3.35 5.73 -6.82
C PHE A 39 4.49 6.62 -7.30
N LYS A 40 4.30 7.37 -8.38
CA LYS A 40 5.33 8.24 -8.93
C LYS A 40 5.04 9.70 -8.55
N TYR A 41 6.11 10.47 -8.37
CA TYR A 41 6.08 11.93 -8.20
C TYR A 41 5.51 12.44 -6.87
N PHE A 42 5.78 11.75 -5.76
CA PHE A 42 5.55 12.34 -4.44
C PHE A 42 6.59 13.41 -4.12
N ASP A 43 6.17 14.47 -3.45
CA ASP A 43 7.07 15.45 -2.84
C ASP A 43 7.21 15.11 -1.36
N PHE A 44 8.41 14.68 -0.96
CA PHE A 44 8.72 14.30 0.42
C PHE A 44 9.27 15.45 1.24
N LYS A 45 9.23 16.68 0.71
CA LYS A 45 9.71 17.86 1.44
C LYS A 45 9.03 17.92 2.82
N ASP A 46 9.87 18.07 3.85
CA ASP A 46 9.48 18.16 5.26
C ASP A 46 8.80 16.90 5.84
N THR A 47 8.73 15.79 5.11
CA THR A 47 8.18 14.52 5.61
C THR A 47 9.10 13.86 6.63
N LYS A 48 8.56 13.54 7.80
CA LYS A 48 9.24 12.85 8.91
C LYS A 48 8.54 11.57 9.35
N LYS A 49 7.32 11.35 8.88
CA LYS A 49 6.52 10.17 9.19
C LYS A 49 5.71 9.77 7.96
N ILE A 50 5.64 8.47 7.74
CA ILE A 50 4.74 7.88 6.76
C ILE A 50 3.70 7.04 7.48
N THR A 51 2.45 7.22 7.08
CA THR A 51 1.30 6.46 7.58
C THR A 51 0.63 5.75 6.42
N ILE A 52 0.31 4.47 6.59
CA ILE A 52 -0.54 3.71 5.68
C ILE A 52 -1.88 3.40 6.35
N ILE A 53 -2.94 3.36 5.55
CA ILE A 53 -4.27 2.96 5.98
C ILE A 53 -4.52 1.56 5.41
N THR A 54 -4.51 0.55 6.27
CA THR A 54 -4.60 -0.85 5.86
C THR A 54 -5.67 -1.60 6.63
N ARG A 55 -6.14 -2.69 6.04
CA ARG A 55 -6.93 -3.71 6.73
C ARG A 55 -6.58 -5.09 6.21
N GLY A 56 -7.12 -6.12 6.86
CA GLY A 56 -7.08 -7.49 6.40
C GLY A 56 -6.58 -8.46 7.45
N TYR A 57 -6.69 -9.74 7.13
CA TYR A 57 -6.19 -10.87 7.91
C TYR A 57 -4.67 -10.99 7.82
N CYS A 58 -3.94 -9.90 8.10
CA CYS A 58 -2.51 -9.85 7.83
C CYS A 58 -1.67 -9.52 9.06
N SER A 59 -0.55 -10.22 9.21
CA SER A 59 0.53 -9.87 10.13
C SER A 59 1.83 -9.81 9.35
N GLY A 60 2.35 -8.61 9.14
CA GLY A 60 3.50 -8.41 8.26
C GLY A 60 4.08 -7.01 8.36
N THR A 61 4.88 -6.66 7.37
CA THR A 61 5.55 -5.36 7.31
C THR A 61 5.47 -4.80 5.91
N PHE A 62 5.12 -3.53 5.76
CA PHE A 62 5.35 -2.78 4.53
C PHE A 62 6.72 -2.11 4.59
N GLU A 63 7.58 -2.46 3.63
CA GLU A 63 8.84 -1.75 3.39
C GLU A 63 8.59 -0.54 2.50
N VAL A 64 9.11 0.62 2.92
CA VAL A 64 8.98 1.89 2.22
C VAL A 64 10.27 2.19 1.47
N LYS A 65 10.20 2.38 0.15
CA LYS A 65 11.39 2.58 -0.72
C LYS A 65 11.18 3.71 -1.72
N THR A 66 12.28 4.29 -2.20
CA THR A 66 12.28 5.27 -3.32
C THR A 66 12.85 4.70 -4.63
N ALA A 67 13.23 3.41 -4.65
CA ALA A 67 13.49 2.63 -5.85
C ALA A 67 13.16 1.16 -5.58
N LEU A 68 12.80 0.39 -6.63
CA LEU A 68 12.39 -1.02 -6.48
C LEU A 68 13.49 -1.87 -5.81
N ASP A 69 14.74 -1.67 -6.21
CA ASP A 69 15.90 -2.43 -5.72
C ASP A 69 16.68 -1.72 -4.61
N ALA A 70 16.15 -0.64 -4.05
CA ALA A 70 16.80 0.08 -2.95
C ALA A 70 16.50 -0.55 -1.59
N PRO A 71 17.39 -0.37 -0.59
CA PRO A 71 17.09 -0.68 0.79
C PRO A 71 15.84 0.06 1.29
N ALA A 72 15.10 -0.58 2.21
CA ALA A 72 13.96 0.05 2.86
C ALA A 72 14.40 1.24 3.71
N LEU A 73 13.74 2.38 3.51
CA LEU A 73 13.93 3.61 4.28
C LEU A 73 13.12 3.63 5.57
N ALA A 74 11.97 2.97 5.55
CA ALA A 74 11.14 2.74 6.72
C ALA A 74 10.48 1.37 6.62
N LYS A 75 10.07 0.85 7.78
CA LYS A 75 9.32 -0.39 7.92
C LYS A 75 8.09 -0.11 8.75
N ILE A 76 6.91 -0.38 8.22
CA ILE A 76 5.63 -0.20 8.89
C ILE A 76 5.08 -1.59 9.21
N LYS A 77 5.14 -1.97 10.49
CA LYS A 77 4.52 -3.21 10.96
C LYS A 77 3.00 -3.03 10.95
N VAL A 78 2.29 -4.00 10.39
CA VAL A 78 0.83 -4.05 10.36
C VAL A 78 0.36 -5.29 11.09
N GLU A 79 -0.82 -5.18 11.69
CA GLU A 79 -1.46 -6.25 12.44
C GLU A 79 -2.88 -6.49 11.92
N PHE A 80 -3.44 -7.62 12.33
CA PHE A 80 -4.78 -8.02 11.94
C PHE A 80 -5.81 -6.96 12.34
N THR A 81 -6.64 -6.55 11.38
CA THR A 81 -7.80 -5.70 11.66
C THR A 81 -8.91 -5.90 10.63
N ASN A 82 -10.15 -5.85 11.11
CA ASN A 82 -11.35 -5.83 10.27
C ASN A 82 -11.70 -4.40 9.80
N ASN A 83 -11.19 -3.38 10.49
CA ASN A 83 -11.44 -1.98 10.18
C ASN A 83 -10.24 -1.38 9.44
N TRP A 84 -10.46 -0.26 8.74
CA TRP A 84 -9.36 0.53 8.20
C TRP A 84 -8.59 1.21 9.33
N GLU A 85 -7.38 0.74 9.59
CA GLU A 85 -6.53 1.27 10.66
C GLU A 85 -5.29 1.97 10.10
N LYS A 86 -4.76 2.90 10.90
CA LYS A 86 -3.54 3.64 10.57
C LYS A 86 -2.33 2.99 11.22
N PHE A 87 -1.33 2.70 10.41
CA PHE A 87 -0.02 2.25 10.88
C PHE A 87 1.05 3.20 10.37
N SER A 88 1.97 3.60 11.25
CA SER A 88 2.95 4.64 10.94
C SER A 88 4.37 4.21 11.29
N SER A 89 5.33 4.83 10.63
CA SER A 89 6.75 4.69 10.94
C SER A 89 7.46 6.02 10.69
N PRO A 90 8.46 6.41 11.51
CA PRO A 90 9.31 7.53 11.17
C PRO A 90 10.05 7.23 9.86
N ILE A 91 10.25 8.26 9.06
CA ILE A 91 11.04 8.16 7.82
C ILE A 91 11.89 9.42 7.71
N ASP A 92 13.19 9.22 7.46
CA ASP A 92 14.07 10.34 7.17
C ASP A 92 14.37 10.37 5.67
N LEU A 93 13.59 11.18 4.97
CA LEU A 93 13.78 11.46 3.55
C LEU A 93 14.17 12.93 3.42
N SER A 94 15.41 13.18 3.03
CA SER A 94 15.93 14.51 2.72
C SER A 94 15.80 14.87 1.24
N CYS A 95 15.30 13.95 0.40
CA CYS A 95 15.10 14.20 -1.02
C CYS A 95 13.77 14.95 -1.27
N GLY A 96 13.75 15.78 -2.30
CA GLY A 96 12.51 16.42 -2.78
C GLY A 96 11.57 15.42 -3.46
N LYS A 97 11.38 15.58 -4.78
CA LYS A 97 10.46 14.71 -5.54
C LYS A 97 11.06 13.32 -5.78
N ALA A 98 10.35 12.27 -5.39
CA ALA A 98 10.75 10.88 -5.59
C ALA A 98 9.52 9.97 -5.78
N PRO A 99 9.67 8.78 -6.40
CA PRO A 99 8.63 7.75 -6.34
C PRO A 99 8.58 7.13 -4.93
N LEU A 100 7.41 6.59 -4.59
CA LEU A 100 7.17 5.80 -3.38
C LEU A 100 6.83 4.37 -3.81
N TYR A 101 7.54 3.41 -3.24
CA TYR A 101 7.22 2.00 -3.37
C TYR A 101 6.94 1.41 -2.00
N LEU A 102 5.85 0.67 -1.90
CA LEU A 102 5.48 -0.13 -0.74
C LEU A 102 5.57 -1.60 -1.12
N THR A 103 6.53 -2.32 -0.55
CA THR A 103 6.65 -3.78 -0.73
C THR A 103 6.10 -4.47 0.52
N TYR A 104 5.12 -5.37 0.34
CA TYR A 104 4.59 -6.13 1.47
C TYR A 104 5.47 -7.36 1.76
N CYS A 105 5.91 -7.48 2.99
CA CYS A 105 6.68 -8.60 3.53
C CYS A 105 5.83 -9.30 4.60
N GLY A 106 5.03 -10.27 4.16
CA GLY A 106 4.20 -11.11 5.01
C GLY A 106 3.66 -12.31 4.23
N ASN A 107 3.10 -13.28 4.94
CA ASN A 107 2.56 -14.50 4.33
C ASN A 107 1.05 -14.44 4.09
N ASP A 108 0.41 -13.39 4.60
CA ASP A 108 -1.04 -13.19 4.56
C ASP A 108 -1.45 -12.20 3.47
N VAL A 109 -2.75 -11.84 3.44
CA VAL A 109 -3.31 -10.91 2.46
C VAL A 109 -3.62 -9.57 3.12
N ALA A 110 -2.95 -8.52 2.66
CA ALA A 110 -3.19 -7.15 3.07
C ALA A 110 -4.05 -6.38 2.05
N MET A 111 -4.66 -5.30 2.51
CA MET A 111 -5.35 -4.30 1.69
C MET A 111 -4.85 -2.90 2.05
N LEU A 112 -4.72 -2.03 1.06
CA LEU A 112 -4.23 -0.65 1.22
C LEU A 112 -5.25 0.34 0.67
N LYS A 113 -5.73 1.24 1.52
CA LYS A 113 -6.65 2.32 1.12
C LYS A 113 -5.95 3.64 0.85
N GLY A 114 -4.92 3.97 1.63
CA GLY A 114 -4.32 5.29 1.54
C GLY A 114 -2.95 5.41 2.20
N ILE A 115 -2.29 6.51 1.88
CA ILE A 115 -0.96 6.89 2.37
C ILE A 115 -1.05 8.34 2.81
N ILE A 116 -0.44 8.65 3.95
CA ILE A 116 -0.30 10.01 4.46
C ILE A 116 1.20 10.26 4.68
N LEU A 117 1.69 11.37 4.12
CA LEU A 117 3.04 11.87 4.33
C LEU A 117 2.94 13.07 5.26
N GLU A 118 3.64 13.01 6.39
CA GLU A 118 3.55 13.97 7.51
C GLU A 118 4.94 14.42 7.96
#